data_AF-A0A923ZLT9-F1
#
_entry.id   AF-A0A923ZLT9-F1
#
_cell.length_a   1.000
_cell.length_b   1.000
_cell.length_c   1.000
_cell.angle_alpha   90.00
_cell.angle_beta   90.00
_cell.angle_gamma   90.00
#
_symmetry.space_group_name_H-M   'P 1'
#
loop_
_entity.id
_entity.type
_entity.pdbx_description
1 polymer ?
#
loop_
_entity_poly.entity_id
_entity_poly.type
_entity_poly.pdbx_seq_one_letter_code
_entity_poly.pdbx_strand_id
1 'polypeptide(L)'
;MEDLHKDFLLLNTDTAQVNPYFKSIIGNAKIDFYLADTILQPNGEPGIIRINKNNNGSKLYNKSVIVDPARFLNVYIGNISGSFSPSATPWTLPTKDAVYLGFDWVGQWLRKGHQKY
;
A
#
# COMPACT_ATOMS: atom_id res chain seq x y z
N MET A 1 -3.09 -0.88 6.21
CA MET A 1 -3.02 0.42 6.91
C MET A 1 -2.31 0.27 8.26
N GLU A 2 -2.71 -0.69 9.10
CA GLU A 2 -2.06 -0.93 10.39
C GLU A 2 -0.54 -1.15 10.32
N ASP A 3 -0.06 -2.01 9.42
CA ASP A 3 1.38 -2.28 9.28
C ASP A 3 2.18 -1.00 8.92
N LEU A 4 1.68 -0.19 7.97
CA LEU A 4 2.31 1.09 7.61
C LEU A 4 2.39 2.05 8.80
N HIS A 5 1.32 2.16 9.59
CA HIS A 5 1.31 3.01 10.77
C HIS A 5 2.33 2.51 11.81
N LYS A 6 2.39 1.21 12.07
CA LYS A 6 3.35 0.65 13.03
C LYS A 6 4.80 0.86 12.59
N ASP A 7 5.11 0.57 11.33
CA ASP A 7 6.48 0.65 10.82
C ASP A 7 6.98 2.10 10.76
N PHE A 8 6.14 3.04 10.30
CA PHE A 8 6.56 4.43 10.12
C PHE A 8 6.54 5.25 11.42
N LEU A 9 5.90 4.75 12.48
CA LEU A 9 5.93 5.34 13.81
C LEU A 9 6.85 4.60 14.80
N LEU A 10 7.57 3.56 14.35
CA LEU A 10 8.43 2.74 15.20
C LEU A 10 7.67 2.04 16.34
N LEU A 11 6.46 1.55 16.04
CA LEU A 11 5.61 0.79 16.95
C LEU A 11 5.63 -0.71 16.65
N ASN A 12 6.32 -1.13 15.59
CA ASN A 12 6.46 -2.52 15.19
C ASN A 12 7.37 -3.31 16.15
N THR A 13 6.88 -4.45 16.63
CA THR A 13 7.53 -5.23 17.71
C THR A 13 8.77 -5.97 17.27
N ASP A 14 8.91 -6.23 15.97
CA ASP A 14 10.08 -6.87 15.36
C ASP A 14 11.34 -5.98 15.41
N THR A 15 11.22 -4.69 15.72
CA THR A 15 12.37 -3.83 16.10
C THR A 15 13.16 -4.40 17.27
N ALA A 16 12.53 -5.21 18.15
CA ALA A 16 13.22 -5.92 19.21
C ALA A 16 14.30 -6.88 18.69
N GLN A 17 14.11 -7.41 17.48
CA GLN A 17 14.99 -8.37 16.80
C GLN A 17 16.15 -7.71 16.06
N VAL A 18 16.16 -6.37 15.93
CA VAL A 18 17.28 -5.64 15.33
C VAL A 18 18.53 -5.86 16.18
N ASN A 19 19.66 -6.14 15.51
CA ASN A 19 20.95 -6.31 16.16
C ASN A 19 21.22 -5.11 17.10
N PRO A 20 21.62 -5.34 18.36
CA PRO A 20 21.89 -4.27 19.33
C PRO A 20 22.77 -3.14 18.79
N TYR A 21 23.75 -3.46 17.93
CA TYR A 21 24.63 -2.48 17.29
C TYR A 21 23.87 -1.43 16.46
N PHE A 22 22.76 -1.82 15.83
CA PHE A 22 21.94 -0.91 15.00
C PHE A 22 20.74 -0.31 15.75
N LYS A 23 20.49 -0.69 17.01
CA LYS A 23 19.31 -0.18 17.75
C LYS A 23 19.32 1.33 17.92
N SER A 24 20.50 1.94 18.07
CA SER A 24 20.63 3.39 18.24
C SER A 24 20.36 4.21 16.98
N ILE A 25 20.34 3.57 15.80
CA ILE A 25 20.15 4.25 14.51
C ILE A 25 18.78 3.97 13.88
N ILE A 26 17.90 3.22 14.56
CA ILE A 26 16.55 2.98 14.05
C ILE A 26 15.78 4.30 14.07
N GLY A 27 15.40 4.76 12.88
CA GLY A 27 14.66 6.01 12.71
C GLY A 27 13.17 5.84 13.01
N ASN A 28 12.56 6.92 13.51
CA ASN A 28 11.11 7.09 13.52
C ASN A 28 10.75 8.15 12.46
N ALA A 29 10.11 7.72 11.37
CA ALA A 29 9.76 8.60 10.27
C ALA A 29 8.69 9.63 10.66
N LYS A 30 7.85 9.31 11.67
CA LYS A 30 6.73 10.14 12.13
C LYS A 30 5.75 10.47 11.01
N ILE A 31 5.42 9.46 10.19
CA ILE A 31 4.48 9.58 9.08
C ILE A 31 3.26 8.71 9.38
N ASP A 32 2.08 9.34 9.31
CA ASP A 32 0.79 8.67 9.43
C ASP A 32 0.12 8.48 8.07
N PHE A 33 -0.62 7.39 7.93
CA PHE A 33 -1.36 7.05 6.72
C PHE A 33 -2.84 6.85 7.03
N TYR A 34 -3.68 7.51 6.25
CA TYR A 34 -5.14 7.40 6.33
C TYR A 34 -5.72 7.13 4.94
N LEU A 35 -6.85 6.43 4.89
CA LEU A 35 -7.65 6.36 3.66
C LEU A 35 -8.30 7.73 3.43
N ALA A 36 -8.34 8.16 2.17
CA ALA A 36 -8.96 9.43 1.82
C ALA A 36 -10.49 9.34 1.99
N ASP A 37 -11.05 10.15 2.88
CA ASP A 37 -12.50 10.25 3.13
C ASP A 37 -13.26 11.00 2.03
N THR A 38 -12.55 11.83 1.27
CA THR A 38 -13.09 12.63 0.15
C THR A 38 -13.24 11.85 -1.15
N ILE A 39 -12.60 10.69 -1.28
CA ILE A 39 -12.68 9.86 -2.49
C ILE A 39 -13.78 8.82 -2.27
N LEU A 40 -14.96 9.10 -2.81
CA LEU A 40 -16.15 8.27 -2.61
C LEU A 40 -16.50 7.52 -3.89
N GLN A 41 -16.41 6.19 -3.85
CA GLN A 41 -17.00 5.33 -4.87
C GLN A 41 -18.45 5.01 -4.45
N PRO A 42 -19.45 5.10 -5.35
CA PRO A 42 -20.83 4.71 -5.02
C PRO A 42 -20.88 3.28 -4.48
N ASN A 43 -21.45 3.09 -3.29
CA ASN A 43 -21.51 1.80 -2.57
C ASN A 43 -20.13 1.19 -2.24
N GLY A 44 -19.06 1.99 -2.27
CA GLY A 44 -17.70 1.59 -1.93
C GLY A 44 -17.22 2.15 -0.60
N GLU A 45 -16.09 1.65 -0.13
CA GLU A 45 -15.40 2.19 1.05
C GLU A 45 -14.67 3.49 0.66
N PRO A 46 -14.76 4.57 1.45
CA PRO A 46 -14.01 5.79 1.20
C PRO A 46 -12.51 5.51 1.04
N GLY A 47 -11.89 6.13 0.03
CA GLY A 47 -10.46 5.97 -0.26
C GLY A 47 -10.09 4.66 -0.93
N ILE A 48 -11.06 3.77 -1.19
CA ILE A 48 -10.85 2.52 -1.92
C ILE A 48 -11.67 2.53 -3.20
N ILE A 49 -10.98 2.55 -4.33
CA ILE A 49 -11.58 2.41 -5.66
C ILE A 49 -11.46 0.95 -6.11
N ARG A 50 -12.59 0.27 -6.27
CA ARG A 50 -12.63 -1.11 -6.81
C ARG A 50 -13.01 -1.08 -8.29
N ILE A 51 -12.21 -1.74 -9.12
CA ILE A 51 -12.45 -1.84 -10.56
C ILE A 51 -12.65 -3.31 -10.91
N ASN A 52 -13.87 -3.66 -11.35
CA ASN A 52 -14.17 -5.00 -11.84
C ASN A 52 -13.77 -5.11 -13.32
N LYS A 53 -12.78 -5.96 -13.62
CA LYS A 53 -12.33 -6.26 -14.98
C LYS A 53 -12.07 -7.76 -15.09
N ASN A 54 -12.52 -8.37 -16.19
CA ASN A 54 -12.39 -9.81 -16.46
C ASN A 54 -10.93 -10.27 -16.66
N ASN A 55 -9.98 -9.34 -16.69
CA ASN A 55 -8.56 -9.61 -16.85
C ASN A 55 -7.73 -8.92 -15.75
N ASN A 56 -7.14 -9.74 -14.88
CA ASN A 56 -6.16 -9.33 -13.87
C ASN A 56 -4.79 -9.00 -14.49
N GLY A 57 -4.74 -8.44 -15.71
CA GLY A 57 -3.50 -8.10 -16.39
C GLY A 57 -2.66 -7.06 -15.64
N SER A 58 -1.36 -7.06 -15.92
CA SER A 58 -0.38 -6.07 -15.46
C SER A 58 -0.72 -4.64 -15.94
N LYS A 59 0.00 -3.62 -15.46
CA LYS A 59 -0.21 -2.19 -15.77
C LYS A 59 -1.49 -1.61 -15.19
N LEU A 60 -1.62 -1.66 -13.86
CA LEU A 60 -2.80 -1.19 -13.11
C LEU A 60 -3.13 0.30 -13.36
N TYR A 61 -2.11 1.12 -13.66
CA TYR A 61 -2.26 2.54 -14.02
C TYR A 61 -3.04 2.80 -15.32
N ASN A 62 -3.19 1.80 -16.19
CA ASN A 62 -4.05 1.91 -17.38
C ASN A 62 -5.53 1.60 -17.05
N LYS A 63 -5.81 1.07 -15.86
CA LYS A 63 -7.13 0.58 -15.46
C LYS A 63 -7.82 1.55 -14.51
N SER A 64 -7.07 2.11 -13.58
CA SER A 64 -7.50 3.21 -12.71
C SER A 64 -6.68 4.43 -13.03
N VAL A 65 -7.32 5.59 -13.05
CA VAL A 65 -6.61 6.87 -13.14
C VAL A 65 -6.00 7.17 -11.78
N ILE A 66 -4.81 7.78 -11.77
CA ILE A 66 -4.18 8.31 -10.57
C ILE A 66 -5.02 9.45 -10.01
N VAL A 67 -5.25 9.43 -8.71
CA VAL A 67 -5.85 10.57 -8.00
C VAL A 67 -4.73 11.50 -7.59
N ASP A 68 -4.87 12.80 -7.88
CA ASP A 68 -3.88 13.87 -7.66
C ASP A 68 -2.63 13.47 -6.83
N PRO A 69 -1.51 13.12 -7.50
CA PRO A 69 -0.33 12.57 -6.84
C PRO A 69 0.39 13.60 -5.95
N ALA A 70 0.09 14.89 -6.10
CA ALA A 70 0.61 15.93 -5.20
C ALA A 70 -0.06 15.92 -3.83
N ARG A 71 -1.23 15.27 -3.71
CA ARG A 71 -2.05 15.25 -2.49
C ARG A 71 -2.24 13.87 -1.91
N PHE A 72 -2.13 12.83 -2.73
CA PHE A 72 -2.44 11.46 -2.32
C PHE A 72 -1.34 10.49 -2.70
N LEU A 73 -0.99 9.61 -1.76
CA LEU A 73 -0.23 8.41 -2.06
C LEU A 73 -1.16 7.40 -2.77
N ASN A 74 -0.88 7.15 -4.05
CA ASN A 74 -1.66 6.18 -4.83
C ASN A 74 -1.10 4.77 -4.64
N VAL A 75 -1.94 3.83 -4.24
CA VAL A 75 -1.58 2.42 -4.06
C VAL A 75 -2.46 1.56 -4.93
N TYR A 76 -1.87 0.87 -5.89
CA TYR A 76 -2.56 -0.10 -6.71
C TYR A 76 -2.34 -1.51 -6.19
N ILE A 77 -3.44 -2.25 -6.06
CA ILE A 77 -3.44 -3.65 -5.64
C ILE A 77 -4.00 -4.48 -6.79
N GLY A 78 -3.28 -5.51 -7.20
CA GLY A 78 -3.72 -6.39 -8.27
C GLY A 78 -2.77 -7.55 -8.51
N ASN A 79 -2.99 -8.30 -9.59
CA ASN A 79 -2.04 -9.32 -10.02
C ASN A 79 -0.88 -8.64 -10.76
N ILE A 80 0.18 -8.40 -10.02
CA ILE A 80 1.47 -7.98 -10.56
C ILE A 80 2.40 -9.20 -10.47
N SER A 81 3.35 -9.34 -11.38
CA SER A 81 4.25 -10.51 -11.44
C SER A 81 5.25 -10.63 -10.26
N GLY A 82 4.98 -9.97 -9.13
CA GLY A 82 5.82 -9.92 -7.93
C GLY A 82 5.03 -9.41 -6.71
N SER A 83 5.71 -9.22 -5.58
CA SER A 83 5.08 -8.76 -4.32
C SER A 83 4.89 -7.24 -4.27
N PHE A 84 5.89 -6.51 -4.76
CA PHE A 84 5.98 -5.06 -4.74
C PHE A 84 6.68 -4.58 -6.01
N SER A 85 6.16 -3.50 -6.59
CA SER A 85 6.88 -2.74 -7.62
C SER A 85 6.61 -1.27 -7.37
N PRO A 86 7.62 -0.42 -7.17
CA PRO A 86 7.41 1.01 -7.22
C PRO A 86 7.16 1.42 -8.68
N SER A 87 6.58 2.60 -8.90
CA SER A 87 6.66 3.23 -10.21
C SER A 87 8.12 3.33 -10.66
N ALA A 88 8.40 3.07 -11.93
CA ALA A 88 9.76 3.17 -12.47
C ALA A 88 10.25 4.63 -12.55
N THR A 89 9.33 5.59 -12.46
CA THR A 89 9.56 7.02 -12.69
C THR A 89 8.70 7.86 -11.73
N PRO A 90 8.87 7.69 -10.40
CA PRO A 90 8.23 8.59 -9.46
C PRO A 90 8.75 10.02 -9.73
N TRP A 91 7.90 11.03 -9.54
CA TRP A 91 8.19 12.45 -9.76
C TRP A 91 8.31 12.92 -11.22
N THR A 92 8.91 12.13 -12.12
CA THR A 92 9.09 12.55 -13.53
C THR A 92 7.85 12.29 -14.39
N LEU A 93 6.98 11.36 -13.97
CA LEU A 93 5.67 11.13 -14.57
C LEU A 93 4.60 11.09 -13.48
N PRO A 94 4.04 12.24 -13.06
CA PRO A 94 3.02 12.31 -12.01
C PRO A 94 1.81 11.40 -12.27
N THR A 95 1.44 11.22 -13.54
CA THR A 95 0.34 10.33 -13.97
C THR A 95 0.62 8.84 -13.76
N LYS A 96 1.83 8.48 -13.31
CA LYS A 96 2.24 7.12 -12.94
C LYS A 96 2.81 7.04 -11.52
N ASP A 97 2.72 8.10 -10.73
CA ASP A 97 3.26 8.13 -9.37
C ASP A 97 2.40 7.32 -8.40
N ALA A 98 2.74 6.03 -8.28
CA ALA A 98 2.01 5.07 -7.47
C ALA A 98 2.93 3.94 -7.02
N VAL A 99 2.51 3.28 -5.94
CA VAL A 99 3.06 2.00 -5.49
C VAL A 99 2.16 0.88 -5.97
N TYR A 100 2.75 -0.24 -6.41
CA TYR A 100 2.02 -1.41 -6.89
C TYR A 100 2.29 -2.60 -5.97
N LEU A 101 1.23 -3.25 -5.50
CA LEU A 101 1.27 -4.39 -4.60
C LEU A 101 0.57 -5.61 -5.21
N GLY A 102 1.18 -6.77 -5.03
CA GLY A 102 0.55 -8.06 -5.30
C GLY A 102 -0.62 -8.30 -4.35
N PHE A 103 -1.79 -8.65 -4.88
CA PHE A 103 -3.00 -8.90 -4.08
C PHE A 103 -2.84 -10.07 -3.08
N ASP A 104 -1.89 -10.95 -3.33
CA ASP A 104 -1.49 -12.08 -2.48
C ASP A 104 -0.65 -11.64 -1.27
N TRP A 105 -0.05 -10.44 -1.31
CA TRP A 105 0.77 -9.88 -0.22
C TRP A 105 0.00 -8.95 0.71
N VAL A 106 -1.15 -8.43 0.27
CA VAL A 106 -1.97 -7.54 1.10
C VAL A 106 -2.93 -8.36 1.97
N GLY A 107 -2.98 -8.03 3.27
CA GLY A 107 -3.97 -8.59 4.20
C GLY A 107 -3.79 -10.07 4.54
N GLN A 108 -2.57 -10.63 4.40
CA GLN A 108 -2.31 -12.04 4.70
C GLN A 108 -2.68 -12.43 6.14
N TRP A 109 -2.46 -11.54 7.11
CA TRP A 109 -2.81 -11.77 8.52
C TRP A 109 -4.31 -11.98 8.73
N LEU A 110 -5.16 -11.23 8.02
CA LEU A 110 -6.61 -11.39 8.07
C LEU A 110 -7.08 -12.69 7.38
N ARG A 111 -6.38 -13.11 6.32
CA ARG A 111 -6.70 -14.38 5.61
C ARG A 111 -6.40 -15.61 6.47
N LYS A 112 -5.32 -15.60 7.25
CA LYS A 112 -4.96 -16.71 8.15
C LYS A 112 -5.85 -16.78 9.39
N GLY A 113 -6.37 -15.65 9.89
CA GLY A 113 -7.33 -15.63 11.01
C GLY A 113 -8.73 -16.15 10.70
N HIS A 114 -9.09 -16.29 9.41
CA HIS A 114 -10.35 -16.89 8.95
C HIS A 114 -10.24 -18.40 8.66
N GLN A 115 -9.07 -19.02 8.86
CA GLN A 115 -8.94 -20.48 8.96
C GLN A 115 -9.06 -20.87 10.44
N LYS A 116 -10.30 -20.83 10.97
CA LYS A 116 -10.63 -21.57 12.18
C LYS A 116 -10.71 -23.05 11.81
N TYR A 117 -9.73 -23.83 12.24
CA TYR A 117 -9.96 -25.24 12.59
C TYR A 117 -10.26 -25.30 14.08
#